data_AF-A0A7S4C3G4-F1
#
_entry.id   AF-A0A7S4C3G4-F1
#
_cell.length_a   1.000
_cell.length_b   1.000
_cell.length_c   1.000
_cell.angle_alpha   90.00
_cell.angle_beta   90.00
_cell.angle_gamma   90.00
#
_symmetry.space_group_name_H-M   'P 1'
#
loop_
_entity.id
_entity.type
_entity.pdbx_description
1 polymer ?
#
loop_
_entity_poly.entity_id
_entity_poly.type
_entity_poly.pdbx_seq_one_letter_code
_entity_poly.pdbx_strand_id
1 'polypeptide(L)'
;ETADAAGGKCVRLAPRAGAAPKRAAQAGAKRQRRDTRAEWPAEAGDNRFLGFTLYKENRDTNDALGQLARALHLSPNTFTFAGTKDRRAVTSQRVTAFKLPKHSLCALMSRAPFGDSIRVGDLRYEAAPLRLGMLAGNRFCVTLRAVDADADAVDAAVRSLQDKGFVNYFGLQRFGANADAPTHAIGAALLRSDWEDALALLLAPRSTDRPEEAQAKALFKGTRDAAAALQLMPRRANVERSLLEGLRDHGANDVLSAMGRLPKSLRSMYVHAYQSFVWNCAASARLELD
;
A
#
# COMPACT_ATOMS: atom_id res chain seq x y z
N GLU A 1 1.06 -17.43 16.07
CA GLU A 1 1.21 -18.63 15.23
C GLU A 1 -0.16 -19.23 14.93
N THR A 2 -0.36 -19.71 13.71
CA THR A 2 -1.37 -20.73 13.37
C THR A 2 -0.89 -21.44 12.11
N ALA A 3 -0.11 -22.49 12.32
CA ALA A 3 0.17 -23.51 11.31
C ALA A 3 0.01 -24.85 12.00
N ASP A 4 -1.19 -25.42 11.95
CA ASP A 4 -1.35 -26.86 12.14
C ASP A 4 -0.86 -27.57 10.88
N ALA A 5 -0.16 -28.69 11.09
CA ALA A 5 0.62 -29.45 10.14
C ALA A 5 -0.21 -30.25 9.10
N ALA A 6 -1.36 -29.75 8.67
CA ALA A 6 -2.13 -30.31 7.57
C ALA A 6 -2.53 -29.18 6.62
N GLY A 7 -2.06 -29.27 5.36
CA GLY A 7 -2.14 -28.24 4.32
C GLY A 7 -3.55 -27.85 3.84
N GLY A 8 -4.38 -27.30 4.72
CA GLY A 8 -5.67 -26.68 4.38
C GLY A 8 -5.88 -25.41 5.18
N LYS A 9 -5.70 -24.24 4.54
CA LYS A 9 -6.12 -22.95 5.15
C LYS A 9 -7.64 -22.86 5.11
N CYS A 10 -8.30 -23.31 6.18
CA CYS A 10 -9.74 -23.13 6.36
C CYS A 10 -10.01 -21.70 6.87
N VAL A 11 -10.33 -20.77 5.96
CA VAL A 11 -11.07 -19.57 6.35
C VAL A 11 -12.49 -20.04 6.65
N ARG A 12 -12.90 -20.04 7.92
CA ARG A 12 -14.30 -20.34 8.28
C ARG A 12 -15.19 -19.21 7.77
N LEU A 13 -15.86 -19.46 6.65
CA LEU A 13 -16.86 -18.58 6.07
C LEU A 13 -18.17 -18.68 6.87
N ALA A 14 -18.87 -17.56 7.05
CA ALA A 14 -20.21 -17.59 7.62
C ALA A 14 -21.20 -18.22 6.59
N PRO A 15 -22.13 -19.09 7.02
CA PRO A 15 -23.07 -19.74 6.12
C PRO A 15 -24.08 -18.75 5.52
N ARG A 16 -24.46 -19.00 4.27
CA ARG A 16 -25.42 -18.22 3.48
C ARG A 16 -26.85 -18.56 3.95
N ALA A 17 -27.50 -17.65 4.68
CA ALA A 17 -28.92 -17.78 4.99
C ALA A 17 -29.79 -17.36 3.78
N GLY A 18 -30.81 -18.16 3.48
CA GLY A 18 -31.75 -17.98 2.37
C GLY A 18 -32.59 -16.71 2.46
N ALA A 19 -33.08 -16.25 1.30
CA ALA A 19 -33.81 -15.00 1.15
C ALA A 19 -35.16 -14.99 1.89
N ALA A 20 -35.43 -13.93 2.66
CA ALA A 20 -36.73 -13.64 3.25
C ALA A 20 -37.57 -12.72 2.32
N PRO A 21 -38.93 -12.81 2.34
CA PRO A 21 -39.77 -12.10 1.38
C PRO A 21 -39.97 -10.62 1.74
N LYS A 22 -40.25 -9.82 0.71
CA LYS A 22 -40.47 -8.36 0.77
C LYS A 22 -41.76 -8.01 1.52
N ARG A 23 -41.68 -7.09 2.50
CA ARG A 23 -42.85 -6.47 3.15
C ARG A 23 -43.32 -5.22 2.40
N ALA A 24 -44.64 -5.08 2.31
CA ALA A 24 -45.36 -3.96 1.71
C ALA A 24 -45.23 -2.66 2.53
N ALA A 25 -45.32 -1.53 1.84
CA ALA A 25 -45.19 -0.19 2.41
C ALA A 25 -46.50 0.24 3.11
N GLN A 26 -46.37 0.77 4.33
CA GLN A 26 -47.40 1.59 4.98
C GLN A 26 -46.84 2.99 5.21
N ALA A 27 -47.62 3.98 4.80
CA ALA A 27 -47.35 5.41 4.92
C ALA A 27 -47.81 5.95 6.28
N GLY A 28 -47.11 6.99 6.75
CA GLY A 28 -47.64 7.94 7.73
C GLY A 28 -47.26 7.72 9.20
N ALA A 29 -46.01 8.00 9.57
CA ALA A 29 -45.67 8.37 10.95
C ALA A 29 -44.57 9.44 10.96
N LYS A 30 -44.78 10.52 11.74
CA LYS A 30 -43.83 11.61 11.95
C LYS A 30 -42.48 11.03 12.36
N ARG A 31 -41.46 11.30 11.55
CA ARG A 31 -40.11 10.78 11.67
C ARG A 31 -39.42 11.42 12.88
N GLN A 32 -39.68 10.88 14.07
CA GLN A 32 -38.82 11.11 15.22
C GLN A 32 -37.41 10.69 14.80
N ARG A 33 -36.46 11.62 14.93
CA ARG A 33 -35.05 11.39 14.67
C ARG A 33 -34.55 10.45 15.78
N ARG A 34 -34.81 9.15 15.61
CA ARG A 34 -34.33 8.08 16.47
C ARG A 34 -32.81 8.23 16.53
N ASP A 35 -32.26 8.31 17.74
CA ASP A 35 -30.81 8.22 17.92
C ASP A 35 -30.40 6.81 17.46
N THR A 36 -29.94 6.71 16.22
CA THR A 36 -29.49 5.46 15.60
C THR A 36 -28.00 5.21 15.85
N ARG A 37 -27.42 5.77 16.93
CA ARG A 37 -26.17 5.20 17.44
C ARG A 37 -26.49 3.76 17.80
N ALA A 38 -26.23 2.84 16.87
CA ALA A 38 -26.26 1.42 17.15
C ALA A 38 -25.41 1.26 18.41
N GLU A 39 -26.05 0.82 19.49
CA GLU A 39 -25.35 0.54 20.73
C GLU A 39 -24.15 -0.35 20.39
N TRP A 40 -23.01 -0.03 20.99
CA TRP A 40 -21.82 -0.84 20.78
C TRP A 40 -22.16 -2.28 21.20
N PRO A 41 -21.92 -3.30 20.35
CA PRO A 41 -22.46 -4.63 20.59
C PRO A 41 -21.99 -5.18 21.94
N ALA A 42 -22.91 -5.75 22.73
CA ALA A 42 -22.61 -6.25 24.07
C ALA A 42 -21.51 -7.33 24.05
N GLU A 43 -21.44 -8.14 22.99
CA GLU A 43 -20.40 -9.15 22.79
C GLU A 43 -18.97 -8.55 22.63
N ALA A 44 -18.86 -7.25 22.39
CA ALA A 44 -17.58 -6.57 22.34
C ALA A 44 -17.04 -6.24 23.74
N GLY A 45 -17.90 -6.18 24.77
CA GLY A 45 -17.52 -5.71 26.10
C GLY A 45 -16.80 -4.36 26.05
N ASP A 46 -15.64 -4.28 26.70
CA ASP A 46 -14.81 -3.06 26.72
C ASP A 46 -13.97 -2.85 25.45
N ASN A 47 -13.88 -3.86 24.58
CA ASN A 47 -13.09 -3.77 23.37
C ASN A 47 -13.71 -2.77 22.40
N ARG A 48 -12.88 -1.88 21.84
CA ARG A 48 -13.32 -0.82 20.91
C ARG A 48 -12.93 -1.09 19.46
N PHE A 49 -12.19 -2.16 19.20
CA PHE A 49 -11.68 -2.49 17.88
C PHE A 49 -12.24 -3.82 17.41
N LEU A 50 -12.57 -3.91 16.12
CA LEU A 50 -12.84 -5.18 15.46
C LEU A 50 -11.57 -5.60 14.71
N GLY A 51 -10.93 -6.65 15.18
CA GLY A 51 -9.85 -7.33 14.48
C GLY A 51 -10.40 -8.34 13.47
N PHE A 52 -9.84 -8.37 12.27
CA PHE A 52 -10.19 -9.35 11.24
C PHE A 52 -9.01 -9.66 10.33
N THR A 53 -9.10 -10.77 9.60
CA THR A 53 -8.16 -11.15 8.56
C THR A 53 -8.69 -10.67 7.22
N LEU A 54 -7.93 -9.78 6.58
CA LEU A 54 -8.16 -9.31 5.22
C LEU A 54 -7.44 -10.23 4.25
N TYR A 55 -8.19 -10.90 3.38
CA TYR A 55 -7.68 -11.54 2.17
C TYR A 55 -7.81 -10.55 1.01
N LYS A 56 -6.76 -10.44 0.20
CA LYS A 56 -6.79 -9.66 -1.05
C LYS A 56 -5.98 -10.34 -2.16
N GLU A 57 -6.46 -10.21 -3.38
CA GLU A 57 -5.84 -10.76 -4.59
C GLU A 57 -5.67 -9.67 -5.65
N ASN A 58 -4.43 -9.48 -6.12
CA ASN A 58 -4.06 -8.45 -7.10
C ASN A 58 -4.49 -7.02 -6.70
N ARG A 59 -4.44 -6.71 -5.41
CA ARG A 59 -4.90 -5.43 -4.83
C ARG A 59 -3.86 -4.86 -3.89
N ASP A 60 -3.73 -3.53 -3.90
CA ASP A 60 -2.98 -2.81 -2.87
C ASP A 60 -3.76 -2.84 -1.54
N THR A 61 -3.03 -2.78 -0.42
CA THR A 61 -3.64 -2.83 0.92
C THR A 61 -4.55 -1.63 1.15
N ASN A 62 -4.09 -0.42 0.81
CA ASN A 62 -4.86 0.81 1.01
C ASN A 62 -6.02 0.90 0.02
N ASP A 63 -5.86 0.40 -1.21
CA ASP A 63 -6.97 0.28 -2.18
C ASP A 63 -8.08 -0.62 -1.61
N ALA A 64 -7.73 -1.82 -1.13
CA ALA A 64 -8.70 -2.76 -0.56
C ALA A 64 -9.43 -2.17 0.66
N LEU A 65 -8.70 -1.53 1.58
CA LEU A 65 -9.29 -0.87 2.74
C LEU A 65 -10.13 0.35 2.37
N GLY A 66 -9.73 1.12 1.35
CA GLY A 66 -10.51 2.24 0.82
C GLY A 66 -11.83 1.79 0.20
N GLN A 67 -11.85 0.64 -0.48
CA GLN A 67 -13.07 0.03 -1.00
C GLN A 67 -13.99 -0.44 0.13
N LEU A 68 -13.44 -1.10 1.15
CA LEU A 68 -14.20 -1.48 2.35
C LEU A 68 -14.78 -0.25 3.07
N ALA A 69 -13.97 0.79 3.25
CA ALA A 69 -14.39 2.05 3.87
C ALA A 69 -15.56 2.67 3.12
N ARG A 70 -15.47 2.79 1.79
CA ARG A 70 -16.55 3.33 0.95
C ARG A 70 -17.83 2.52 1.07
N ALA A 71 -17.73 1.19 1.03
CA ALA A 71 -18.90 0.32 1.11
C ALA A 71 -19.55 0.28 2.50
N LEU A 72 -18.79 0.60 3.55
CA LEU A 72 -19.29 0.73 4.93
C LEU A 72 -19.65 2.17 5.32
N HIS A 73 -19.47 3.15 4.41
CA HIS A 73 -19.60 4.57 4.70
C HIS A 73 -18.71 5.05 5.86
N LEU A 74 -17.47 4.57 5.90
CA LEU A 74 -16.45 4.89 6.89
C LEU A 74 -15.28 5.66 6.28
N SER A 75 -14.49 6.29 7.13
CA SER A 75 -13.18 6.82 6.75
C SER A 75 -12.17 5.68 6.56
N PRO A 76 -11.27 5.73 5.55
CA PRO A 76 -10.16 4.78 5.43
C PRO A 76 -9.27 4.73 6.68
N ASN A 77 -9.14 5.85 7.41
CA ASN A 77 -8.34 5.95 8.63
C ASN A 77 -8.94 5.15 9.81
N THR A 78 -10.17 4.65 9.67
CA THR A 78 -10.76 3.73 10.65
C THR A 78 -10.00 2.41 10.70
N PHE A 79 -9.39 2.00 9.58
CA PHE A 79 -8.65 0.76 9.45
C PHE A 79 -7.16 0.95 9.77
N THR A 80 -6.61 0.01 10.52
CA THR A 80 -5.21 -0.02 10.94
C THR A 80 -4.62 -1.42 10.74
N PHE A 81 -3.34 -1.51 10.44
CA PHE A 81 -2.65 -2.76 10.11
C PHE A 81 -1.15 -2.66 10.45
N ALA A 82 -0.49 -3.82 10.53
CA ALA A 82 0.92 -3.87 10.95
C ALA A 82 1.93 -3.61 9.82
N GLY A 83 1.54 -3.81 8.56
CA GLY A 83 2.33 -3.46 7.38
C GLY A 83 1.55 -3.75 6.10
N THR A 84 1.94 -3.09 5.01
CA THR A 84 1.37 -3.36 3.68
C THR A 84 1.86 -4.70 3.14
N LYS A 85 1.08 -5.30 2.23
CA LYS A 85 1.43 -6.53 1.50
C LYS A 85 1.41 -6.27 0.00
N ASP A 86 2.18 -7.07 -0.74
CA ASP A 86 2.35 -6.91 -2.19
C ASP A 86 1.01 -6.84 -2.95
N ARG A 87 0.97 -5.94 -3.93
CA ARG A 87 -0.19 -5.79 -4.80
C ARG A 87 -0.38 -7.04 -5.67
N ARG A 88 0.67 -7.45 -6.39
CA ARG A 88 0.65 -8.56 -7.36
C ARG A 88 0.85 -9.90 -6.66
N ALA A 89 -0.06 -10.24 -5.76
CA ALA A 89 -0.05 -11.50 -5.01
C ALA A 89 -1.44 -11.81 -4.44
N VAL A 90 -1.60 -13.05 -3.97
CA VAL A 90 -2.63 -13.44 -3.02
C VAL A 90 -2.06 -13.26 -1.62
N THR A 91 -2.68 -12.41 -0.81
CA THR A 91 -2.15 -12.04 0.50
C THR A 91 -3.22 -12.10 1.57
N SER A 92 -2.81 -12.37 2.80
CA SER A 92 -3.69 -12.31 3.97
C SER A 92 -2.98 -11.58 5.10
N GLN A 93 -3.68 -10.67 5.77
CA GLN A 93 -3.11 -9.87 6.86
C GLN A 93 -4.15 -9.54 7.92
N ARG A 94 -3.71 -9.30 9.15
CA ARG A 94 -4.58 -8.77 10.20
C ARG A 94 -4.81 -7.26 10.01
N VAL A 95 -6.03 -6.86 10.26
CA VAL A 95 -6.53 -5.47 10.24
C VAL A 95 -7.38 -5.26 11.48
N THR A 96 -7.32 -4.06 12.05
CA THR A 96 -8.20 -3.61 13.12
C THR A 96 -9.00 -2.41 12.65
N ALA A 97 -10.29 -2.36 12.98
CA ALA A 97 -11.17 -1.23 12.67
C ALA A 97 -11.75 -0.64 13.96
N PHE A 98 -11.62 0.67 14.15
CA PHE A 98 -12.18 1.34 15.32
C PHE A 98 -13.71 1.41 15.23
N LYS A 99 -14.38 0.96 16.29
CA LYS A 99 -15.84 1.00 16.43
C LYS A 99 -16.63 0.47 15.21
N LEU A 100 -16.14 -0.60 14.58
CA LEU A 100 -16.87 -1.31 13.52
C LEU A 100 -17.62 -2.51 14.12
N PRO A 101 -18.96 -2.55 14.08
CA PRO A 101 -19.71 -3.73 14.51
C PRO A 101 -19.47 -4.93 13.58
N LYS A 102 -19.34 -6.13 14.16
CA LYS A 102 -19.13 -7.39 13.42
C LYS A 102 -20.23 -7.62 12.38
N HIS A 103 -21.49 -7.37 12.74
CA HIS A 103 -22.65 -7.58 11.86
C HIS A 103 -22.57 -6.73 10.57
N SER A 104 -22.05 -5.49 10.65
CA SER A 104 -21.98 -4.61 9.49
C SER A 104 -20.98 -5.14 8.45
N LEU A 105 -19.83 -5.64 8.91
CA LEU A 105 -18.82 -6.24 8.05
C LEU A 105 -19.30 -7.58 7.47
N CYS A 106 -19.95 -8.42 8.28
CA CYS A 106 -20.56 -9.66 7.81
C CYS A 106 -21.64 -9.41 6.75
N ALA A 107 -22.56 -8.47 6.99
CA ALA A 107 -23.62 -8.14 6.05
C ALA A 107 -23.07 -7.63 4.70
N LEU A 108 -21.98 -6.85 4.74
CA LEU A 108 -21.27 -6.44 3.53
C LEU A 108 -20.69 -7.64 2.78
N MET A 109 -19.95 -8.52 3.47
CA MET A 109 -19.31 -9.68 2.86
C MET A 109 -20.31 -10.67 2.26
N SER A 110 -21.49 -10.85 2.87
CA SER A 110 -22.55 -11.72 2.36
C SER A 110 -23.09 -11.31 0.98
N ARG A 111 -22.88 -10.04 0.59
CA ARG A 111 -23.28 -9.52 -0.73
C ARG A 111 -22.20 -9.70 -1.80
N ALA A 112 -21.02 -10.19 -1.43
CA ALA A 112 -19.85 -10.37 -2.30
C ALA A 112 -19.56 -9.15 -3.23
N PRO A 113 -19.57 -7.91 -2.72
CA PRO A 113 -19.49 -6.71 -3.58
C PRO A 113 -18.13 -6.53 -4.27
N PHE A 114 -17.12 -7.32 -3.88
CA PHE A 114 -15.75 -7.26 -4.40
C PHE A 114 -15.36 -8.50 -5.20
N GLY A 115 -16.33 -9.37 -5.53
CA GLY A 115 -16.07 -10.69 -6.11
C GLY A 115 -15.10 -11.49 -5.23
N ASP A 116 -14.13 -12.14 -5.87
CA ASP A 116 -13.10 -12.92 -5.18
C ASP A 116 -11.89 -12.10 -4.72
N SER A 117 -11.80 -10.83 -5.14
CA SER A 117 -10.60 -10.01 -4.95
C SER A 117 -10.38 -9.54 -3.52
N ILE A 118 -11.43 -9.46 -2.70
CA ILE A 118 -11.38 -9.05 -1.30
C ILE A 118 -12.30 -9.95 -0.49
N ARG A 119 -11.78 -10.57 0.56
CA ARG A 119 -12.56 -11.36 1.52
C ARG A 119 -12.13 -11.02 2.94
N VAL A 120 -13.04 -11.18 3.89
CA VAL A 120 -12.78 -10.96 5.32
C VAL A 120 -13.20 -12.19 6.13
N GLY A 121 -12.38 -12.58 7.11
CA GLY A 121 -12.66 -13.67 8.04
C GLY A 121 -12.01 -13.46 9.40
N ASP A 122 -12.16 -14.43 10.30
CA ASP A 122 -11.53 -14.42 11.64
C ASP A 122 -11.80 -13.12 12.43
N LEU A 123 -13.09 -12.76 12.51
CA LEU A 123 -13.57 -11.55 13.17
C LEU A 123 -13.63 -11.73 14.69
N ARG A 124 -12.91 -10.87 15.42
CA ARG A 124 -12.89 -10.83 16.89
C ARG A 124 -12.77 -9.40 17.39
N TYR A 125 -13.37 -9.11 18.54
CA TYR A 125 -13.17 -7.82 19.19
C TYR A 125 -11.83 -7.80 19.93
N GLU A 126 -11.14 -6.67 19.85
CA GLU A 126 -9.77 -6.48 20.31
C GLU A 126 -9.68 -5.21 21.18
N ALA A 127 -8.83 -5.24 22.20
CA ALA A 127 -8.64 -4.13 23.12
C ALA A 127 -7.85 -2.97 22.48
N ALA A 128 -6.96 -3.27 21.53
CA ALA A 128 -6.02 -2.32 20.95
C ALA A 128 -5.99 -2.40 19.41
N PRO A 129 -5.64 -1.29 18.72
CA PRO A 129 -5.39 -1.30 17.29
C PRO A 129 -4.02 -1.93 16.97
N LEU A 130 -3.89 -2.41 15.73
CA LEU A 130 -2.60 -2.70 15.14
C LEU A 130 -1.85 -1.40 14.81
N ARG A 131 -0.53 -1.45 14.94
CA ARG A 131 0.38 -0.37 14.57
C ARG A 131 1.44 -0.91 13.62
N LEU A 132 1.97 -0.03 12.77
CA LEU A 132 3.06 -0.37 11.86
C LEU A 132 4.23 -0.96 12.65
N GLY A 133 4.78 -2.07 12.18
CA GLY A 133 5.88 -2.79 12.84
C GLY A 133 5.46 -3.85 13.86
N MET A 134 4.16 -4.01 14.17
CA MET A 134 3.68 -5.06 15.10
C MET A 134 3.68 -6.49 14.52
N LEU A 135 4.25 -6.72 13.32
CA LEU A 135 4.40 -8.07 12.77
C LEU A 135 5.81 -8.59 13.00
N ALA A 136 5.94 -9.87 13.33
CA ALA A 136 7.25 -10.53 13.38
C ALA A 136 7.81 -10.81 11.97
N GLY A 137 6.93 -11.07 10.99
CA GLY A 137 7.36 -11.41 9.63
C GLY A 137 6.21 -11.79 8.72
N ASN A 138 6.56 -12.37 7.56
CA ASN A 138 5.63 -12.85 6.55
C ASN A 138 5.95 -14.30 6.20
N ARG A 139 4.92 -15.13 6.02
CA ARG A 139 5.08 -16.47 5.45
C ARG A 139 4.78 -16.41 3.96
N PHE A 140 5.77 -16.76 3.14
CA PHE A 140 5.62 -16.81 1.69
C PHE A 140 5.34 -18.25 1.21
N CYS A 141 4.59 -18.35 0.12
CA CYS A 141 4.50 -19.53 -0.71
C CYS A 141 4.74 -19.05 -2.13
N VAL A 142 5.87 -19.42 -2.71
CA VAL A 142 6.33 -18.91 -4.01
C VAL A 142 6.40 -20.08 -4.98
N THR A 143 5.81 -19.90 -6.16
CA THR A 143 5.91 -20.86 -7.26
C THR A 143 6.77 -20.22 -8.34
N LEU A 144 7.98 -20.75 -8.52
CA LEU A 144 8.83 -20.43 -9.66
C LEU A 144 8.35 -21.24 -10.87
N ARG A 145 8.22 -20.59 -12.03
CA ARG A 145 7.78 -21.22 -13.29
C ARG A 145 8.90 -21.07 -14.32
N ALA A 146 8.95 -22.00 -15.28
CA ALA A 146 9.97 -22.01 -16.33
C ALA A 146 11.41 -21.97 -15.76
N VAL A 147 11.68 -22.85 -14.79
CA VAL A 147 13.01 -22.98 -14.19
C VAL A 147 13.91 -23.74 -15.16
N ASP A 148 15.01 -23.10 -15.56
CA ASP A 148 16.06 -23.68 -16.40
C ASP A 148 17.20 -24.21 -15.52
N ALA A 149 16.92 -25.31 -14.83
CA ALA A 149 17.87 -26.03 -13.97
C ALA A 149 17.38 -27.47 -13.75
N ASP A 150 18.30 -28.40 -13.51
CA ASP A 150 17.95 -29.74 -13.07
C ASP A 150 17.45 -29.76 -11.61
N ALA A 151 16.81 -30.86 -11.22
CA ALA A 151 16.24 -31.01 -9.89
C ALA A 151 17.31 -30.95 -8.78
N ASP A 152 18.50 -31.50 -9.04
CA ASP A 152 19.59 -31.56 -8.06
C ASP A 152 20.15 -30.16 -7.74
N ALA A 153 20.29 -29.29 -8.74
CA ALA A 153 20.69 -27.91 -8.57
C ALA A 153 19.64 -27.10 -7.80
N VAL A 154 18.35 -27.32 -8.09
CA VAL A 154 17.25 -26.69 -7.34
C VAL A 154 17.29 -27.13 -5.87
N ASP A 155 17.42 -28.42 -5.60
CA ASP A 155 17.49 -28.96 -4.25
C ASP A 155 18.72 -28.45 -3.50
N ALA A 156 19.87 -28.35 -4.16
CA ALA A 156 21.08 -27.77 -3.57
C ALA A 156 20.88 -26.29 -3.21
N ALA A 157 20.26 -25.51 -4.09
CA ALA A 157 19.95 -24.10 -3.83
C ALA A 157 18.97 -23.92 -2.66
N VAL A 158 17.92 -24.75 -2.58
CA VAL A 158 16.95 -24.73 -1.47
C VAL A 158 17.59 -25.11 -0.15
N ARG A 159 18.42 -26.16 -0.12
CA ARG A 159 19.19 -26.54 1.08
C ARG A 159 20.12 -25.42 1.53
N SER A 160 20.86 -24.81 0.60
CA SER A 160 21.72 -23.65 0.91
C SER A 160 20.92 -22.50 1.53
N LEU A 161 19.75 -22.17 0.97
CA LEU A 161 18.88 -21.12 1.50
C LEU A 161 18.34 -21.46 2.89
N GLN A 162 18.04 -22.74 3.16
CA GLN A 162 17.58 -23.20 4.46
C GLN A 162 18.68 -23.12 5.53
N ASP A 163 19.88 -23.57 5.19
CA ASP A 163 20.98 -23.72 6.16
C ASP A 163 21.74 -22.41 6.38
N LYS A 164 21.96 -21.63 5.31
CA LYS A 164 22.78 -20.41 5.32
C LYS A 164 21.96 -19.13 5.20
N GLY A 165 20.71 -19.22 4.78
CA GLY A 165 19.88 -18.04 4.51
C GLY A 165 20.29 -17.31 3.25
N PHE A 166 20.09 -16.00 3.25
CA PHE A 166 20.42 -15.10 2.15
C PHE A 166 20.85 -13.73 2.71
N VAL A 167 21.54 -12.96 1.89
CA VAL A 167 21.94 -11.59 2.25
C VAL A 167 20.72 -10.69 2.27
N ASN A 168 20.51 -9.97 3.37
CA ASN A 168 19.30 -9.18 3.61
C ASN A 168 19.25 -7.86 2.81
N TYR A 169 19.41 -7.93 1.49
CA TYR A 169 19.37 -6.77 0.60
C TYR A 169 18.02 -6.08 0.57
N PHE A 170 18.06 -4.75 0.42
CA PHE A 170 16.91 -4.01 -0.08
C PHE A 170 16.72 -4.33 -1.56
N GLY A 171 15.57 -4.94 -1.90
CA GLY A 171 15.24 -5.28 -3.29
C GLY A 171 14.87 -4.07 -4.15
N LEU A 172 14.76 -4.28 -5.47
CA LEU A 172 14.51 -3.23 -6.49
C LEU A 172 13.27 -2.36 -6.21
N GLN A 173 12.24 -2.93 -5.58
CA GLN A 173 11.04 -2.17 -5.19
C GLN A 173 11.36 -0.98 -4.27
N ARG A 174 12.43 -1.05 -3.47
CA ARG A 174 12.89 0.06 -2.61
C ARG A 174 13.42 1.25 -3.42
N PHE A 175 13.96 0.98 -4.61
CA PHE A 175 14.58 1.98 -5.47
C PHE A 175 13.64 2.48 -6.58
N GLY A 176 12.41 1.97 -6.61
CA GLY A 176 11.41 2.30 -7.62
C GLY A 176 11.57 1.43 -8.88
N ALA A 177 10.55 1.49 -9.75
CA ALA A 177 10.54 0.72 -10.99
C ALA A 177 11.30 1.39 -12.15
N ASN A 178 11.82 2.60 -11.94
CA ASN A 178 12.45 3.38 -12.99
C ASN A 178 13.98 3.29 -12.90
N ALA A 179 14.62 2.79 -13.95
CA ALA A 179 16.07 2.78 -14.08
C ALA A 179 16.64 4.17 -14.41
N ASP A 180 15.88 5.01 -15.13
CA ASP A 180 16.36 6.29 -15.67
C ASP A 180 16.44 7.40 -14.61
N ALA A 181 15.65 7.29 -13.54
CA ALA A 181 15.65 8.20 -12.40
C ALA A 181 15.42 7.40 -11.11
N PRO A 182 16.47 6.74 -10.59
CA PRO A 182 16.30 5.85 -9.46
C PRO A 182 16.07 6.64 -8.16
N THR A 183 15.20 6.10 -7.30
CA THR A 183 14.74 6.77 -6.07
C THR A 183 15.90 7.15 -5.14
N HIS A 184 16.98 6.37 -5.13
CA HIS A 184 18.16 6.65 -4.32
C HIS A 184 18.99 7.84 -4.84
N ALA A 185 19.01 8.12 -6.15
CA ALA A 185 19.70 9.29 -6.70
C ALA A 185 19.01 10.59 -6.27
N ILE A 186 17.67 10.61 -6.28
CA ILE A 186 16.88 11.71 -5.72
C ILE A 186 17.23 11.91 -4.24
N GLY A 187 17.31 10.82 -3.48
CA GLY A 187 17.73 10.86 -2.07
C GLY A 187 19.12 11.46 -1.87
N ALA A 188 20.08 11.10 -2.73
CA ALA A 188 21.43 11.64 -2.70
C ALA A 188 21.45 13.15 -2.98
N ALA A 189 20.72 13.61 -4.00
CA ALA A 189 20.59 15.02 -4.34
C ALA A 189 19.99 15.82 -3.17
N LEU A 190 18.92 15.32 -2.56
CA LEU A 190 18.29 15.95 -1.40
C LEU A 190 19.25 16.06 -0.20
N LEU A 191 20.05 15.03 0.07
CA LEU A 191 21.04 15.05 1.17
C LEU A 191 22.17 16.05 0.93
N ARG A 192 22.57 16.25 -0.33
CA ARG A 192 23.55 17.26 -0.73
C ARG A 192 22.98 18.68 -0.77
N SER A 193 21.68 18.85 -0.52
CA SER A 193 20.94 20.11 -0.76
C SER A 193 21.05 20.58 -2.22
N ASP A 194 21.22 19.65 -3.16
CA ASP A 194 21.22 19.92 -4.60
C ASP A 194 19.78 19.87 -5.13
N TRP A 195 19.06 20.97 -4.92
CA TRP A 195 17.63 21.05 -5.21
C TRP A 195 17.35 20.97 -6.71
N GLU A 196 18.24 21.51 -7.54
CA GLU A 196 18.13 21.51 -8.99
C GLU A 196 18.29 20.09 -9.56
N ASP A 197 19.27 19.33 -9.09
CA ASP A 197 19.43 17.91 -9.47
C ASP A 197 18.22 17.08 -9.01
N ALA A 198 17.75 17.28 -7.78
CA ALA A 198 16.55 16.61 -7.28
C ALA A 198 15.31 16.92 -8.14
N LEU A 199 15.14 18.17 -8.58
CA LEU A 199 14.02 18.59 -9.43
C LEU A 199 14.14 17.95 -10.82
N ALA A 200 15.34 17.99 -11.40
CA ALA A 200 15.62 17.40 -12.70
C ALA A 200 15.32 15.89 -12.71
N LEU A 201 15.73 15.16 -11.66
CA LEU A 201 15.44 13.73 -11.50
C LEU A 201 13.94 13.45 -11.34
N LEU A 202 13.23 14.26 -10.54
CA LEU A 202 11.79 14.09 -10.31
C LEU A 202 10.95 14.39 -11.56
N LEU A 203 11.35 15.37 -12.37
CA LEU A 203 10.68 15.76 -13.61
C LEU A 203 11.31 15.16 -14.86
N ALA A 204 12.26 14.23 -14.73
CA ALA A 204 12.85 13.53 -15.86
C ALA A 204 11.78 12.70 -16.60
N PRO A 205 11.70 12.79 -17.94
CA PRO A 205 10.89 11.87 -18.75
C PRO A 205 11.28 10.41 -18.48
N ARG A 206 10.29 9.52 -18.42
CA ARG A 206 10.47 8.10 -18.09
C ARG A 206 9.91 7.23 -19.20
N SER A 207 10.53 6.08 -19.42
CA SER A 207 10.03 5.07 -20.38
C SER A 207 8.59 4.60 -20.10
N THR A 208 8.14 4.69 -18.85
CA THR A 208 6.77 4.34 -18.42
C THR A 208 5.77 5.50 -18.48
N ASP A 209 6.22 6.70 -18.85
CA ASP A 209 5.34 7.86 -18.91
C ASP A 209 4.29 7.71 -20.01
N ARG A 210 3.09 8.24 -19.76
CA ARG A 210 2.11 8.41 -20.83
C ARG A 210 2.51 9.58 -21.73
N PRO A 211 2.06 9.61 -23.00
CA PRO A 211 2.42 10.67 -23.94
C PRO A 211 2.27 12.10 -23.39
N GLU A 212 1.14 12.41 -22.72
CA GLU A 212 0.88 13.72 -22.10
C GLU A 212 1.90 14.08 -21.01
N GLU A 213 2.26 13.11 -20.17
CA GLU A 213 3.23 13.30 -19.07
C GLU A 213 4.65 13.50 -19.62
N ALA A 214 5.03 12.69 -20.62
CA ALA A 214 6.30 12.85 -21.30
C ALA A 214 6.41 14.21 -22.01
N GLN A 215 5.32 14.65 -22.68
CA GLN A 215 5.26 15.95 -23.33
C GLN A 215 5.38 17.11 -22.33
N ALA A 216 4.67 17.02 -21.20
CA ALA A 216 4.74 18.04 -20.15
C ALA A 216 6.16 18.15 -19.55
N LYS A 217 6.81 17.02 -19.28
CA LYS A 217 8.19 16.96 -18.78
C LYS A 217 9.20 17.49 -19.80
N ALA A 218 9.04 17.12 -21.08
CA ALA A 218 9.88 17.62 -22.16
C ALA A 218 9.74 19.13 -22.35
N LEU A 219 8.51 19.65 -22.30
CA LEU A 219 8.23 21.09 -22.35
C LEU A 219 8.94 21.82 -21.20
N PHE A 220 8.74 21.37 -19.96
CA PHE A 220 9.40 21.96 -18.81
C PHE A 220 10.92 21.92 -18.91
N LYS A 221 11.50 20.80 -19.37
CA LYS A 221 12.94 20.65 -19.56
C LYS A 221 13.51 21.65 -20.58
N GLY A 222 12.77 21.95 -21.65
CA GLY A 222 13.20 22.88 -22.70
C GLY A 222 12.99 24.36 -22.35
N THR A 223 11.90 24.70 -21.66
CA THR A 223 11.49 26.11 -21.48
C THR A 223 11.57 26.61 -20.04
N ARG A 224 11.65 25.71 -19.05
CA ARG A 224 11.42 26.01 -17.61
C ARG A 224 10.07 26.67 -17.30
N ASP A 225 9.12 26.64 -18.23
CA ASP A 225 7.77 27.16 -18.03
C ASP A 225 6.91 26.15 -17.26
N ALA A 226 6.86 26.34 -15.93
CA ALA A 226 6.07 25.50 -15.05
C ALA A 226 4.56 25.62 -15.30
N ALA A 227 4.08 26.80 -15.72
CA ALA A 227 2.66 27.03 -15.96
C ALA A 227 2.20 26.28 -17.21
N ALA A 228 2.96 26.35 -18.31
CA ALA A 228 2.66 25.64 -19.54
C ALA A 228 2.75 24.12 -19.36
N ALA A 229 3.78 23.63 -18.66
CA ALA A 229 3.91 22.21 -18.35
C ALA A 229 2.74 21.69 -17.49
N LEU A 230 2.25 22.48 -16.53
CA LEU A 230 1.15 22.09 -15.65
C LEU A 230 -0.18 21.90 -16.38
N GLN A 231 -0.40 22.62 -17.50
CA GLN A 231 -1.60 22.45 -18.33
C GLN A 231 -1.65 21.09 -19.01
N LEU A 232 -0.49 20.56 -19.39
CA LEU A 232 -0.36 19.23 -20.01
C LEU A 232 -0.26 18.10 -18.97
N MET A 233 0.22 18.41 -17.77
CA MET A 233 0.49 17.41 -16.74
C MET A 233 -0.82 16.78 -16.21
N PRO A 234 -1.02 15.45 -16.34
CA PRO A 234 -2.26 14.81 -15.95
C PRO A 234 -2.46 14.84 -14.43
N ARG A 235 -3.71 14.94 -13.98
CA ARG A 235 -4.08 15.03 -12.54
C ARG A 235 -3.54 13.88 -11.67
N ARG A 236 -3.26 12.72 -12.26
CA ARG A 236 -2.69 11.55 -11.54
C ARG A 236 -1.21 11.71 -11.17
N ALA A 237 -0.47 12.60 -11.85
CA ALA A 237 0.95 12.84 -11.65
C ALA A 237 1.16 13.78 -10.46
N ASN A 238 0.74 13.34 -9.28
CA ASN A 238 0.62 14.20 -8.09
C ASN A 238 1.95 14.84 -7.68
N VAL A 239 3.06 14.10 -7.81
CA VAL A 239 4.40 14.58 -7.42
C VAL A 239 4.83 15.68 -8.38
N GLU A 240 4.79 15.38 -9.69
CA GLU A 240 5.17 16.29 -10.76
C GLU A 240 4.32 17.56 -10.74
N ARG A 241 3.00 17.43 -10.58
CA ARG A 241 2.09 18.57 -10.45
C ARG A 241 2.40 19.43 -9.23
N SER A 242 2.64 18.82 -8.07
CA SER A 242 2.95 19.58 -6.85
C SER A 242 4.22 20.43 -7.02
N LEU A 243 5.22 19.89 -7.71
CA LEU A 243 6.46 20.60 -8.02
C LEU A 243 6.20 21.76 -8.99
N LEU A 244 5.51 21.50 -10.11
CA LEU A 244 5.19 22.53 -11.11
C LEU A 244 4.31 23.66 -10.52
N GLU A 245 3.34 23.32 -9.67
CA GLU A 245 2.54 24.31 -8.94
C GLU A 245 3.41 25.14 -7.99
N GLY A 246 4.38 24.51 -7.31
CA GLY A 246 5.35 25.21 -6.48
C GLY A 246 6.19 26.22 -7.26
N LEU A 247 6.76 25.80 -8.39
CA LEU A 247 7.57 26.67 -9.24
C LEU A 247 6.76 27.81 -9.86
N ARG A 248 5.49 27.55 -10.22
CA ARG A 248 4.59 28.60 -10.72
C ARG A 248 4.31 29.66 -9.64
N ASP A 249 4.07 29.23 -8.40
CA ASP A 249 3.59 30.12 -7.34
C ASP A 249 4.74 30.88 -6.64
N HIS A 250 5.92 30.27 -6.53
CA HIS A 250 7.08 30.84 -5.83
C HIS A 250 8.17 31.38 -6.79
N GLY A 251 8.09 31.03 -8.07
CA GLY A 251 9.06 31.41 -9.10
C GLY A 251 9.90 30.21 -9.57
N ALA A 252 10.26 30.20 -10.85
CA ALA A 252 10.91 29.07 -11.51
C ALA A 252 12.29 28.68 -10.93
N ASN A 253 12.92 29.59 -10.17
CA ASN A 253 14.22 29.36 -9.54
C ASN A 253 14.11 29.00 -8.04
N ASP A 254 12.93 29.15 -7.43
CA ASP A 254 12.73 28.77 -6.02
C ASP A 254 12.34 27.28 -5.91
N VAL A 255 13.31 26.44 -6.25
CA VAL A 255 13.15 24.98 -6.23
C VAL A 255 12.95 24.46 -4.81
N LEU A 256 13.54 25.10 -3.81
CA LEU A 256 13.41 24.70 -2.40
C LEU A 256 11.95 24.83 -1.94
N SER A 257 11.29 25.95 -2.24
CA SER A 257 9.86 26.12 -1.92
C SER A 257 8.98 25.10 -2.66
N ALA A 258 9.29 24.80 -3.93
CA ALA A 258 8.59 23.75 -4.68
C ALA A 258 8.75 22.36 -4.07
N MET A 259 9.98 22.00 -3.65
CA MET A 259 10.26 20.75 -2.92
C MET A 259 9.53 20.70 -1.57
N GLY A 260 9.39 21.85 -0.91
CA GLY A 260 8.66 21.99 0.36
C GLY A 260 7.19 21.56 0.27
N ARG A 261 6.58 21.66 -0.92
CA ARG A 261 5.19 21.21 -1.16
C ARG A 261 5.03 19.69 -1.14
N LEU A 262 6.11 18.93 -1.36
CA LEU A 262 6.04 17.49 -1.29
C LEU A 262 5.79 17.02 0.16
N PRO A 263 4.90 16.04 0.38
CA PRO A 263 4.66 15.47 1.70
C PRO A 263 5.97 15.02 2.36
N LYS A 264 6.12 15.31 3.66
CA LYS A 264 7.32 14.92 4.44
C LYS A 264 7.63 13.43 4.31
N SER A 265 6.60 12.58 4.29
CA SER A 265 6.74 11.13 4.11
C SER A 265 7.38 10.75 2.78
N LEU A 266 7.00 11.44 1.69
CA LEU A 266 7.57 11.22 0.37
C LEU A 266 9.03 11.67 0.30
N ARG A 267 9.34 12.85 0.85
CA ARG A 267 10.74 13.33 0.93
C ARG A 267 11.63 12.39 1.74
N SER A 268 11.13 11.90 2.87
CA SER A 268 11.84 10.93 3.70
C SER A 268 12.07 9.60 2.97
N MET A 269 11.10 9.15 2.16
CA MET A 269 11.22 7.94 1.35
C MET A 269 12.43 7.99 0.40
N TYR A 270 12.69 9.13 -0.27
CA TYR A 270 13.86 9.28 -1.14
C TYR A 270 15.17 9.14 -0.37
N VAL A 271 15.27 9.81 0.79
CA VAL A 271 16.46 9.71 1.67
C VAL A 271 16.67 8.29 2.15
N HIS A 272 15.60 7.60 2.59
CA HIS A 272 15.67 6.20 3.00
C HIS A 272 16.09 5.27 1.85
N ALA A 273 15.67 5.55 0.61
CA ALA A 273 16.14 4.79 -0.54
C ALA A 273 17.66 4.94 -0.74
N TYR A 274 18.23 6.14 -0.51
CA TYR A 274 19.68 6.31 -0.55
C TYR A 274 20.40 5.55 0.57
N GLN A 275 19.87 5.59 1.80
CA GLN A 275 20.40 4.79 2.91
C GLN A 275 20.38 3.28 2.60
N SER A 276 19.30 2.79 2.01
CA SER A 276 19.18 1.41 1.54
C SER A 276 20.20 1.06 0.45
N PHE A 277 20.50 1.99 -0.45
CA PHE A 277 21.52 1.80 -1.49
C PHE A 277 22.90 1.64 -0.88
N VAL A 278 23.28 2.55 0.04
CA VAL A 278 24.55 2.48 0.76
C VAL A 278 24.65 1.18 1.58
N TRP A 279 23.56 0.74 2.23
CA TRP A 279 23.53 -0.53 2.94
C TRP A 279 23.83 -1.71 2.00
N ASN A 280 23.20 -1.76 0.82
CA ASN A 280 23.46 -2.83 -0.14
C ASN A 280 24.94 -2.83 -0.57
N CYS A 281 25.52 -1.67 -0.89
CA CYS A 281 26.93 -1.56 -1.24
C CYS A 281 27.85 -2.04 -0.11
N ALA A 282 27.58 -1.64 1.14
CA ALA A 282 28.37 -2.04 2.30
C ALA A 282 28.25 -3.54 2.57
N ALA A 283 27.05 -4.12 2.43
CA ALA A 283 26.84 -5.56 2.58
C ALA A 283 27.59 -6.36 1.51
N SER A 284 27.58 -5.92 0.25
CA SER A 284 28.36 -6.53 -0.82
C SER A 284 29.86 -6.44 -0.56
N ALA A 285 30.39 -5.25 -0.26
CA ALA A 285 31.80 -5.06 0.03
C ALA A 285 32.27 -5.88 1.24
N ARG A 286 31.42 -6.05 2.27
CA ARG A 286 31.73 -6.89 3.42
C ARG A 286 31.91 -8.36 3.03
N LEU A 287 31.09 -8.87 2.11
CA LEU A 287 31.15 -10.27 1.65
C LEU A 287 32.39 -10.54 0.80
N GLU A 288 32.94 -9.53 0.12
CA GLU A 288 34.18 -9.66 -0.66
C GLU A 288 35.44 -9.74 0.21
N LEU A 289 35.34 -9.38 1.50
CA LEU A 289 36.44 -9.45 2.46
C LEU A 289 36.52 -10.79 3.22
N ASP A 290 35.49 -11.63 3.12
CA ASP A 290 35.46 -13.00 3.69
C ASP A 290 35.94 -14.03 2.66
#